data_AF-A0A967F6K0-F1
#
_entry.id   AF-A0A967F6K0-F1
#
_cell.length_a   1.000
_cell.length_b   1.000
_cell.length_c   1.000
_cell.angle_alpha   90.00
_cell.angle_beta   90.00
_cell.angle_gamma   90.00
#
_symmetry.space_group_name_H-M   'P 1'
#
loop_
_entity.id
_entity.type
_entity.pdbx_description
1 polymer ?
#
loop_
_entity_poly.entity_id
_entity_poly.type
_entity_poly.pdbx_seq_one_letter_code
_entity_poly.pdbx_strand_id
1 'polypeptide(L)'
;MATVILAAGLAGLASLLIKSIGGTGQAENHTAASLLADSLATTIRLSRGHEAMFLSDVTSAPDCSHITCAPDQFAAYSLAQWQDSVASSLPDGKGVTCMDGSPEDGTAASPECDGVGTLAIKVFWRAPLLQGPTAQRHAITVFP
;
A
#
# COMPACT_ATOMS: atom_id res chain seq x y z
N MET A 1 21.53 -16.69 45.08
CA MET A 1 22.15 -15.85 44.03
C MET A 1 21.90 -16.37 42.60
N ALA A 2 21.67 -17.68 42.37
CA ALA A 2 21.45 -18.24 41.02
C ALA A 2 20.11 -17.84 40.34
N THR A 3 19.06 -17.54 41.11
CA THR A 3 17.72 -17.17 40.57
C THR A 3 17.70 -15.79 39.90
N VAL A 4 18.57 -14.87 40.34
CA VAL A 4 18.66 -13.50 39.78
C VAL A 4 19.27 -13.52 38.38
N ILE A 5 20.26 -14.39 38.14
CA ILE A 5 20.91 -14.56 36.84
C ILE A 5 19.92 -15.16 35.83
N LEU A 6 19.10 -16.12 36.28
CA LEU A 6 18.06 -16.73 35.45
C LEU A 6 16.97 -15.70 35.07
N ALA A 7 16.52 -14.88 36.03
CA ALA A 7 15.53 -13.83 35.77
C ALA A 7 16.04 -12.75 34.80
N ALA A 8 17.31 -12.34 34.93
CA ALA A 8 17.92 -11.39 34.00
C ALA A 8 18.06 -11.98 32.58
N GLY A 9 18.38 -13.27 32.46
CA GLY A 9 18.43 -13.97 31.18
C GLY A 9 17.07 -14.06 30.47
N LEU A 10 16.00 -14.39 31.20
CA LEU A 10 14.64 -14.44 30.63
C LEU A 10 14.13 -13.05 30.20
N ALA A 11 14.47 -12.00 30.93
CA ALA A 11 14.10 -10.62 30.55
C ALA A 11 14.77 -10.18 29.22
N GLY A 12 16.02 -10.59 28.99
CA GLY A 12 16.72 -10.35 27.74
C GLY A 12 16.06 -11.07 26.55
N LEU A 13 15.68 -12.33 26.72
CA LEU A 13 14.99 -13.12 25.69
C LEU A 13 13.60 -12.56 25.36
N ALA A 14 12.83 -12.15 26.37
CA ALA A 14 11.53 -11.52 26.17
C ALA A 14 11.64 -10.23 25.33
N SER A 15 12.67 -9.42 25.58
CA SER A 15 12.93 -8.20 24.81
C SER A 15 13.29 -8.47 23.35
N LEU A 16 14.01 -9.57 23.08
CA LEU A 16 14.33 -10.00 21.72
C LEU A 16 13.09 -10.53 20.97
N LEU A 17 12.25 -11.32 21.66
CA LEU A 17 11.02 -11.85 21.09
C LEU A 17 10.06 -10.71 20.68
N ILE A 18 9.91 -9.67 21.51
CA ILE A 18 9.09 -8.50 21.19
C ILE A 18 9.62 -7.76 19.95
N LYS A 19 10.95 -7.59 19.85
CA LYS A 19 11.59 -6.98 18.66
C LYS A 19 11.40 -7.83 17.41
N SER A 20 11.49 -9.16 17.54
CA SER A 20 11.27 -10.10 16.43
C SER A 20 9.83 -10.03 15.93
N ILE A 21 8.84 -10.03 16.82
CA ILE A 21 7.41 -9.97 16.48
C ILE A 21 7.08 -8.67 15.74
N GLY A 22 7.59 -7.54 16.24
CA GLY A 22 7.44 -6.24 15.56
C GLY A 22 8.10 -6.19 14.19
N GLY A 23 9.23 -6.88 14.01
CA GLY A 23 9.92 -7.01 12.73
C GLY A 23 9.14 -7.83 11.70
N THR A 24 8.55 -8.95 12.10
CA THR A 24 7.71 -9.79 11.22
C THR A 24 6.48 -9.05 10.72
N GLY A 25 5.75 -8.35 11.60
CA GLY A 25 4.57 -7.58 11.17
C GLY A 25 4.90 -6.46 10.17
N GLN A 26 6.10 -5.89 10.25
CA GLN A 26 6.55 -4.91 9.25
C GLN A 26 6.89 -5.53 7.91
N ALA A 27 7.57 -6.67 7.91
CA ALA A 27 7.87 -7.39 6.67
C ALA A 27 6.57 -7.89 5.99
N GLU A 28 5.59 -8.32 6.77
CA GLU A 28 4.26 -8.71 6.29
C GLU A 28 3.54 -7.54 5.61
N ASN A 29 3.45 -6.38 6.26
CA ASN A 29 2.81 -5.19 5.67
C ASN A 29 3.52 -4.70 4.40
N HIS A 30 4.86 -4.70 4.38
CA HIS A 30 5.64 -4.36 3.18
C HIS A 30 5.33 -5.33 2.03
N THR A 31 5.30 -6.64 2.32
CA THR A 31 4.97 -7.65 1.32
C THR A 31 3.54 -7.48 0.79
N ALA A 32 2.58 -7.22 1.67
CA ALA A 32 1.19 -6.97 1.28
C ALA A 32 1.07 -5.70 0.41
N ALA A 33 1.76 -4.62 0.76
CA ALA A 33 1.79 -3.39 -0.03
C ALA A 33 2.39 -3.62 -1.43
N SER A 34 3.48 -4.36 -1.55
CA SER A 34 4.07 -4.72 -2.86
C SER A 34 3.11 -5.54 -3.71
N LEU A 35 2.49 -6.57 -3.14
CA LEU A 35 1.54 -7.43 -3.87
C LEU A 35 0.31 -6.63 -4.35
N LEU A 36 -0.21 -5.74 -3.51
CA LEU A 36 -1.33 -4.88 -3.87
C LEU A 36 -0.95 -3.90 -4.99
N ALA A 37 0.23 -3.29 -4.91
CA ALA A 37 0.73 -2.40 -5.96
C ALA A 37 0.90 -3.14 -7.29
N ASP A 38 1.55 -4.32 -7.26
CA ASP A 38 1.76 -5.16 -8.46
C ASP A 38 0.45 -5.66 -9.08
N SER A 39 -0.55 -5.98 -8.24
CA SER A 39 -1.87 -6.41 -8.73
C SER A 39 -2.56 -5.31 -9.54
N LEU A 40 -2.53 -4.06 -9.07
CA LEU A 40 -3.10 -2.93 -9.79
C LEU A 40 -2.26 -2.59 -11.03
N ALA A 41 -0.93 -2.60 -10.93
CA ALA A 41 -0.06 -2.38 -12.07
C ALA A 41 -0.36 -3.37 -13.20
N THR A 42 -0.63 -4.63 -12.85
CA THR A 42 -1.03 -5.66 -13.81
C THR A 42 -2.37 -5.33 -14.44
N THR A 43 -3.38 -4.95 -13.66
CA THR A 43 -4.68 -4.53 -14.18
C THR A 43 -4.55 -3.36 -15.15
N ILE A 44 -3.76 -2.34 -14.81
CA ILE A 44 -3.53 -1.17 -15.68
C ILE A 44 -2.84 -1.59 -16.99
N ARG A 45 -1.81 -2.44 -16.92
CA ARG A 45 -1.11 -2.98 -18.11
C ARG A 45 -2.02 -3.82 -19.01
N LEU A 46 -3.04 -4.48 -18.45
CA LEU A 46 -4.04 -5.21 -19.22
C LEU A 46 -5.06 -4.28 -19.88
N SER A 47 -5.32 -3.12 -19.29
CA SER A 47 -6.19 -2.07 -19.82
C SER A 47 -5.48 -1.15 -20.84
N ARG A 48 -4.65 -1.71 -21.74
CA ARG A 48 -3.84 -0.91 -22.68
C ARG A 48 -4.66 0.14 -23.43
N GLY A 49 -4.12 1.35 -23.52
CA GLY A 49 -4.76 2.50 -24.16
C GLY A 49 -5.82 3.20 -23.32
N HIS A 50 -6.06 2.73 -22.09
CA HIS A 50 -7.03 3.26 -21.14
C HIS A 50 -6.40 3.51 -19.75
N GLU A 51 -5.07 3.53 -19.65
CA GLU A 51 -4.32 3.68 -18.40
C GLU A 51 -4.64 5.02 -17.71
N ALA A 52 -4.86 6.07 -18.51
CA ALA A 52 -5.22 7.40 -18.01
C ALA A 52 -6.53 7.42 -17.21
N MET A 53 -7.41 6.42 -17.41
CA MET A 53 -8.67 6.33 -16.65
C MET A 53 -8.43 5.97 -15.17
N PHE A 54 -7.27 5.41 -14.84
CA PHE A 54 -6.88 5.12 -13.45
C PHE A 54 -6.32 6.33 -12.70
N LEU A 55 -6.19 7.50 -13.35
CA LEU A 55 -5.77 8.75 -12.69
C LEU A 55 -6.92 9.54 -12.07
N SER A 56 -8.17 9.13 -12.35
CA SER A 56 -9.35 9.85 -11.87
C SER A 56 -9.72 9.42 -10.47
N ASP A 57 -10.13 10.37 -9.63
CA ASP A 57 -10.73 10.05 -8.34
C ASP A 57 -12.01 9.24 -8.53
N VAL A 58 -12.12 8.14 -7.78
CA VAL A 58 -13.31 7.29 -7.81
C VAL A 58 -14.43 7.98 -7.04
N THR A 59 -15.29 8.71 -7.75
CA THR A 59 -16.50 9.31 -7.14
C THR A 59 -17.67 8.33 -7.08
N SER A 60 -17.77 7.43 -8.08
CA SER A 60 -18.73 6.32 -8.11
C SER A 60 -18.30 5.32 -9.17
N ALA A 61 -18.39 4.02 -8.88
CA ALA A 61 -18.14 2.97 -9.86
C ALA A 61 -19.33 2.00 -9.92
N PRO A 62 -19.79 1.61 -11.11
CA PRO A 62 -20.76 0.53 -11.25
C PRO A 62 -20.12 -0.81 -10.89
N ASP A 63 -20.91 -1.78 -10.44
CA ASP A 63 -20.40 -3.12 -10.14
C ASP A 63 -20.16 -3.93 -11.43
N CYS A 64 -18.92 -3.96 -11.87
CA CYS A 64 -18.49 -4.65 -13.08
C CYS A 64 -18.36 -6.18 -12.93
N SER A 65 -18.68 -6.75 -11.75
CA SER A 65 -18.61 -8.21 -11.54
C SER A 65 -19.73 -8.99 -12.26
N HIS A 66 -20.85 -8.33 -12.56
CA HIS A 66 -22.05 -8.96 -13.12
C HIS A 66 -22.57 -8.29 -14.40
N ILE A 67 -21.97 -7.19 -14.84
CA ILE A 67 -22.35 -6.46 -16.05
C ILE A 67 -21.13 -6.23 -16.95
N THR A 68 -21.37 -6.03 -18.23
CA THR A 68 -20.34 -5.51 -19.14
C THR A 68 -20.14 -4.02 -18.89
N CYS A 69 -18.95 -3.65 -18.41
CA CYS A 69 -18.57 -2.27 -18.20
C CYS A 69 -17.85 -1.68 -19.41
N ALA A 70 -18.07 -0.39 -19.65
CA ALA A 70 -17.20 0.39 -20.51
C ALA A 70 -15.80 0.54 -19.86
N PRO A 71 -14.74 0.85 -20.64
CA PRO A 71 -13.37 0.91 -20.10
C PRO A 71 -13.20 1.88 -18.93
N ASP A 72 -13.88 3.02 -18.95
CA ASP A 72 -13.90 4.04 -17.89
C ASP A 72 -14.54 3.51 -16.61
N GLN A 73 -15.67 2.80 -16.76
CA GLN A 73 -16.37 2.15 -15.66
C GLN A 73 -15.53 1.02 -15.04
N PHE A 74 -14.86 0.23 -15.88
CA PHE A 74 -13.96 -0.83 -15.42
C PHE A 74 -12.76 -0.29 -14.65
N ALA A 75 -12.15 0.80 -15.12
CA ALA A 75 -11.04 1.45 -14.42
C ALA A 75 -11.49 1.99 -13.06
N ALA A 76 -12.61 2.71 -13.01
CA ALA A 76 -13.18 3.24 -11.77
C ALA A 76 -13.52 2.11 -10.77
N TYR A 77 -14.15 1.03 -11.24
CA TYR A 77 -14.47 -0.14 -10.41
C TYR A 77 -13.22 -0.83 -9.87
N SER A 78 -12.24 -1.08 -10.75
CA SER A 78 -11.00 -1.76 -10.38
C SER A 78 -10.19 -0.93 -9.38
N LEU A 79 -10.13 0.40 -9.57
CA LEU A 79 -9.46 1.30 -8.64
C LEU A 79 -10.18 1.34 -7.29
N ALA A 80 -11.52 1.37 -7.27
CA ALA A 80 -12.31 1.31 -6.04
C ALA A 80 -12.04 0.03 -5.24
N GLN A 81 -12.14 -1.14 -5.91
CA GLN A 81 -11.90 -2.45 -5.30
C GLN A 81 -10.48 -2.58 -4.78
N TRP A 82 -9.51 -2.03 -5.51
CA TRP A 82 -8.12 -2.00 -5.05
C TRP A 82 -7.93 -1.11 -3.81
N GLN A 83 -8.53 0.09 -3.79
CA GLN A 83 -8.47 0.98 -2.62
C GLN A 83 -9.10 0.33 -1.38
N ASP A 84 -10.23 -0.37 -1.53
CA ASP A 84 -10.87 -1.15 -0.46
C ASP A 84 -9.97 -2.30 0.01
N SER A 85 -9.29 -2.97 -0.92
CA SER A 85 -8.33 -4.05 -0.61
C SER A 85 -7.13 -3.51 0.16
N VAL A 86 -6.62 -2.32 -0.20
CA VAL A 86 -5.54 -1.64 0.52
C VAL A 86 -5.98 -1.25 1.93
N ALA A 87 -7.16 -0.64 2.08
CA ALA A 87 -7.68 -0.22 3.37
C ALA A 87 -7.98 -1.39 4.32
N SER A 88 -8.37 -2.55 3.78
CA SER A 88 -8.66 -3.75 4.57
C SER A 88 -7.42 -4.61 4.88
N SER A 89 -6.40 -4.60 4.03
CA SER A 89 -5.20 -5.44 4.19
C SER A 89 -4.10 -4.76 4.99
N LEU A 90 -4.08 -3.43 5.06
CA LEU A 90 -3.01 -2.66 5.71
C LEU A 90 -3.57 -1.78 6.85
N PRO A 91 -2.83 -1.62 7.96
CA PRO A 91 -3.22 -0.72 9.05
C PRO A 91 -3.29 0.73 8.57
N ASP A 92 -4.50 1.32 8.58
CA ASP A 92 -4.77 2.65 8.04
C ASP A 92 -4.28 2.81 6.59
N GLY A 93 -4.43 1.73 5.80
CA GLY A 93 -4.01 1.64 4.41
C GLY A 93 -4.69 2.68 3.53
N LYS A 94 -3.91 3.37 2.70
CA LYS A 94 -4.41 4.24 1.62
C LYS A 94 -3.66 3.99 0.33
N GLY A 95 -4.41 3.79 -0.75
CA GLY A 95 -3.87 3.64 -2.10
C GLY A 95 -4.24 4.83 -2.97
N VAL A 96 -3.29 5.36 -3.72
CA VAL A 96 -3.53 6.41 -4.70
C VAL A 96 -2.77 6.13 -5.99
N THR A 97 -3.36 6.54 -7.10
CA THR A 97 -2.76 6.51 -8.43
C THR A 97 -2.66 7.93 -8.95
N CYS A 98 -1.49 8.34 -9.41
CA CYS A 98 -1.31 9.67 -9.98
C CYS A 98 -0.10 9.73 -10.90
N MET A 99 -0.01 10.78 -11.71
CA MET A 99 1.22 11.09 -12.44
C MET A 99 2.22 11.68 -11.47
N ASP A 100 3.39 11.05 -11.40
CA ASP A 100 4.46 11.50 -10.52
C ASP A 100 5.87 11.27 -11.09
N GLY A 101 6.72 12.29 -10.98
CA GLY A 101 8.16 12.23 -11.26
C GLY A 101 8.99 11.66 -10.10
N SER A 102 8.48 11.71 -8.87
CA SER A 102 9.15 11.26 -7.64
C SER A 102 8.31 10.23 -6.84
N PRO A 103 8.03 9.04 -7.40
CA PRO A 103 7.07 8.05 -6.85
C PRO A 103 7.27 7.70 -5.37
N GLU A 104 8.50 7.76 -4.86
CA GLU A 104 8.88 7.38 -3.50
C GLU A 104 8.77 8.53 -2.47
N ASP A 105 7.93 9.53 -2.69
CA ASP A 105 7.71 10.66 -1.79
C ASP A 105 6.29 10.72 -1.18
N GLY A 106 6.01 11.83 -0.49
CA GLY A 106 4.69 12.12 0.06
C GLY A 106 4.26 11.26 1.25
N THR A 107 2.98 11.40 1.57
CA THR A 107 2.30 10.82 2.72
C THR A 107 0.86 10.44 2.36
N ALA A 108 0.20 9.66 3.23
CA ALA A 108 -1.20 9.29 3.09
C ALA A 108 -2.19 10.48 3.05
N ALA A 109 -1.77 11.67 3.51
CA ALA A 109 -2.58 12.89 3.50
C ALA A 109 -2.23 13.83 2.35
N SER A 110 -0.95 13.88 1.97
CA SER A 110 -0.44 14.62 0.81
C SER A 110 0.44 13.68 0.01
N PRO A 111 -0.09 13.01 -1.03
CA PRO A 111 0.67 12.04 -1.79
C PRO A 111 1.73 12.66 -2.71
N GLU A 112 1.87 13.99 -2.75
CA GLU A 112 2.86 14.72 -3.55
C GLU A 112 2.81 14.34 -5.05
N CYS A 113 1.60 14.20 -5.60
CA CYS A 113 1.43 13.98 -7.03
C CYS A 113 1.77 15.27 -7.80
N ASP A 114 2.94 15.32 -8.42
CA ASP A 114 3.45 16.51 -9.13
C ASP A 114 2.83 16.70 -10.53
N GLY A 115 2.10 15.70 -11.03
CA GLY A 115 1.42 15.74 -12.33
C GLY A 115 2.35 15.55 -13.53
N VAL A 116 3.63 15.26 -13.31
CA VAL A 116 4.62 14.95 -14.36
C VAL A 116 5.08 13.48 -14.23
N GLY A 117 6.00 13.04 -15.08
CA GLY A 117 6.55 11.68 -14.98
C GLY A 117 5.64 10.59 -15.53
N THR A 118 5.59 9.45 -14.83
CA THR A 118 4.82 8.26 -15.23
C THR A 118 3.70 8.00 -14.24
N LEU A 119 2.76 7.12 -14.61
CA LEU A 119 1.69 6.74 -13.71
C LEU A 119 2.28 5.95 -12.54
N ALA A 120 2.22 6.53 -11.34
CA ALA A 120 2.68 5.96 -10.09
C ALA A 120 1.50 5.37 -9.31
N ILE A 121 1.73 4.19 -8.74
CA ILE A 121 0.84 3.57 -7.76
C ILE A 121 1.54 3.73 -6.41
N LYS A 122 0.93 4.47 -5.49
CA LYS A 122 1.44 4.69 -4.13
C LYS A 122 0.54 4.04 -3.11
N VAL A 123 1.15 3.29 -2.19
CA VAL A 123 0.47 2.63 -1.06
C VAL A 123 1.09 3.14 0.24
N PHE A 124 0.26 3.66 1.12
CA PHE A 124 0.63 4.19 2.42
C PHE A 124 -0.02 3.37 3.53
N TRP A 125 0.68 3.18 4.65
CA TRP A 125 0.12 2.55 5.85
C TRP A 125 0.81 3.05 7.11
N ARG A 126 0.16 2.86 8.26
CA ARG A 126 0.73 3.23 9.55
C ARG A 126 1.76 2.19 10.02
N ALA A 127 2.93 2.67 10.44
CA ALA A 127 3.91 1.84 11.14
C ALA A 127 3.38 1.39 12.52
N PRO A 128 3.76 0.19 13.00
CA PRO A 128 3.60 -0.20 14.39
C PRO A 128 4.24 0.83 15.33
N LEU A 129 3.55 1.11 16.43
CA LEU A 129 3.88 2.17 17.40
C LEU A 129 5.32 2.10 17.96
N LEU A 130 5.98 0.94 17.89
CA LEU A 130 7.36 0.73 18.33
C LEU A 130 8.41 1.43 17.46
N GLN A 131 8.05 1.94 16.28
CA GLN A 131 8.96 2.60 15.33
C GLN A 131 8.77 4.13 15.23
N GLY A 132 7.91 4.72 16.08
CA GLY A 132 7.54 6.14 16.01
C GLY A 132 6.41 6.41 14.99
N PRO A 133 5.88 7.64 14.94
CA PRO A 133 4.69 8.00 14.15
C PRO A 133 4.94 8.13 12.64
N THR A 134 5.96 7.45 12.09
CA THR A 134 6.33 7.59 10.68
C THR A 134 5.44 6.70 9.83
N ALA A 135 4.60 7.30 8.98
CA ALA A 135 3.87 6.56 7.96
C ALA A 135 4.86 5.83 7.05
N GLN A 136 4.64 4.53 6.84
CA GLN A 136 5.40 3.75 5.86
C GLN A 136 4.72 3.90 4.50
N ARG A 137 5.51 3.73 3.44
CA ARG A 137 5.05 3.84 2.06
C ARG A 137 5.79 2.86 1.16
N HIS A 138 5.13 2.53 0.07
CA HIS A 138 5.66 1.77 -1.04
C HIS A 138 5.08 2.34 -2.33
N ALA A 139 5.91 2.57 -3.34
CA ALA A 139 5.46 3.04 -4.63
C ALA A 139 6.09 2.24 -5.77
N ILE A 140 5.35 2.13 -6.87
CA ILE A 140 5.88 1.60 -8.13
C ILE A 140 5.36 2.45 -9.28
N THR A 141 6.17 2.60 -10.32
CA THR A 141 5.75 3.26 -11.56
C THR A 141 5.31 2.24 -12.59
N VAL A 142 4.18 2.48 -13.23
CA VAL A 142 3.68 1.69 -14.35
C VAL A 142 4.31 2.24 -15.62
N PHE A 143 5.27 1.50 -16.17
CA PHE A 143 5.80 1.77 -17.51
C PHE A 143 4.82 1.22 -18.58
N PRO A 144 4.57 1.98 -19.65
CA PRO A 144 3.75 1.54 -20.79
C PRO A 144 4.40 0.41 -21.60
#